data_AF-A0A932FQD8-F1
#
_entry.id   AF-A0A932FQD8-F1
#
_cell.length_a   1.000
_cell.length_b   1.000
_cell.length_c   1.000
_cell.angle_alpha   90.00
_cell.angle_beta   90.00
_cell.angle_gamma   90.00
#
_symmetry.space_group_name_H-M   'P 1'
#
loop_
_entity.id
_entity.type
_entity.pdbx_description
1 polymer ?
#
loop_
_entity_poly.entity_id
_entity_poly.type
_entity_poly.pdbx_seq_one_letter_code
_entity_poly.pdbx_strand_id
1 'polypeptide(L)' 'MTQGVRGPRTGKPAVPFALPDADGRIHRLADYQGEWLLLVFHRHLG' A
#
# COMPACT_ATOMS: atom_id res chain seq x y z
N MET A 1 -0.88 -15.82 -24.56
CA MET A 1 -0.26 -15.21 -23.36
C MET A 1 -0.28 -13.70 -23.53
N THR A 2 -1.37 -13.03 -23.15
CA THR A 2 -1.52 -11.57 -23.31
C THR A 2 -0.91 -10.85 -22.12
N GLN A 3 0.26 -10.22 -22.31
CA GLN A 3 0.78 -9.27 -21.31
C GLN A 3 -0.14 -8.03 -21.29
N GLY A 4 -0.92 -7.89 -20.22
CA GLY A 4 -1.72 -6.70 -19.97
C GLY A 4 -0.80 -5.53 -19.64
N VAL A 5 -0.84 -4.49 -20.48
CA VAL A 5 -0.16 -3.21 -20.27
C VAL A 5 -0.57 -2.65 -18.90
N ARG A 6 0.33 -2.69 -17.90
CA ARG A 6 0.12 -1.99 -16.62
C ARG A 6 0.43 -0.51 -16.82
N GLY A 7 -0.54 0.23 -17.33
CA GLY A 7 -0.54 1.68 -17.23
C GLY A 7 -0.49 2.14 -15.77
N PRO A 8 -0.08 3.39 -15.49
CA PRO A 8 -0.05 3.92 -14.13
C PRO A 8 -1.42 3.75 -13.47
N ARG A 9 -1.44 3.21 -12.24
CA ARG A 9 -2.66 2.97 -11.46
C ARG A 9 -3.13 4.21 -10.68
N THR A 10 -2.58 5.38 -11.01
CA THR A 10 -2.93 6.67 -10.40
C THR A 10 -4.44 6.92 -10.51
N GLY A 11 -5.05 7.45 -9.45
CA GLY A 11 -6.49 7.72 -9.38
C GLY A 11 -7.36 6.49 -9.08
N LYS A 12 -6.81 5.28 -9.08
CA LYS A 12 -7.51 4.09 -8.56
C LYS A 12 -7.22 3.94 -7.06
N PRO A 13 -8.15 3.33 -6.29
CA PRO A 13 -7.85 2.96 -4.91
C PRO A 13 -6.55 2.16 -4.81
N ALA A 14 -5.78 2.45 -3.77
CA ALA A 14 -4.59 1.67 -3.44
C ALA A 14 -4.96 0.20 -3.17
N VAL A 15 -4.02 -0.72 -3.43
CA VAL A 15 -4.25 -2.15 -3.18
C VAL A 15 -4.38 -2.38 -1.68
N PRO A 16 -5.39 -3.13 -1.20
CA PRO A 16 -5.50 -3.46 0.22
C PRO A 16 -4.27 -4.22 0.72
N PHE A 17 -3.79 -3.86 1.90
CA PHE A 17 -2.74 -4.58 2.61
C PHE A 17 -2.99 -4.56 4.12
N ALA A 18 -2.34 -5.49 4.82
CA ALA A 18 -2.28 -5.54 6.27
C ALA A 18 -0.83 -5.79 6.68
N LEU A 19 -0.25 -4.90 7.50
CA LEU A 19 1.13 -4.99 7.93
C LEU A 19 1.21 -4.81 9.45
N PRO A 20 2.10 -5.55 10.14
CA PRO A 20 2.40 -5.28 11.54
C PRO A 20 3.20 -3.97 11.67
N ASP A 21 2.94 -3.21 12.73
CA ASP A 21 3.84 -2.16 13.18
C ASP A 21 5.00 -2.72 14.04
N ALA A 22 5.80 -1.82 14.63
CA ALA A 22 6.93 -2.17 15.47
C ALA A 22 6.54 -2.95 16.75
N ASP A 23 5.31 -2.80 17.23
CA ASP A 23 4.77 -3.51 18.40
C ASP A 23 4.02 -4.79 17.99
N GLY A 24 4.02 -5.12 16.69
CA GLY A 24 3.32 -6.29 16.13
C GLY A 24 1.82 -6.10 15.94
N ARG A 25 1.27 -4.90 16.17
CA ARG A 25 -0.14 -4.61 15.92
C ARG A 25 -0.38 -4.55 14.42
N ILE A 26 -1.38 -5.29 13.96
CA ILE A 26 -1.77 -5.28 12.55
C ILE A 26 -2.56 -4.00 12.24
N HIS A 27 -2.08 -3.25 11.26
CA HIS A 27 -2.79 -2.14 10.64
C HIS A 27 -3.25 -2.55 9.24
N ARG A 28 -4.52 -2.31 8.92
CA ARG A 28 -5.05 -2.48 7.56
C ARG A 28 -5.13 -1.13 6.89
N LEU A 29 -4.86 -1.05 5.59
CA LEU A 29 -5.07 0.18 4.83
C LEU A 29 -6.50 0.74 5.00
N ALA A 30 -7.49 -0.15 5.10
CA ALA A 30 -8.90 0.20 5.28
C ALA A 30 -9.19 0.94 6.60
N ASP A 31 -8.33 0.80 7.61
CA ASP A 31 -8.49 1.43 8.92
C ASP A 31 -8.24 2.95 8.86
N TYR A 32 -7.62 3.46 7.79
CA TYR A 32 -7.29 4.88 7.57
C TYR A 32 -8.22 5.58 6.57
N GLN A 33 -9.35 4.96 6.20
CA GLN A 33 -10.28 5.58 5.26
C GLN A 33 -10.88 6.87 5.81
N GLY A 34 -11.04 7.86 4.94
CA GLY A 34 -11.56 9.18 5.30
C GLY A 34 -10.48 10.19 5.67
N GLU A 35 -9.24 9.75 5.88
CA GLU A 35 -8.10 10.60 6.25
C GLU A 35 -7.06 10.69 5.12
N TRP A 36 -6.25 11.76 5.14
CA TRP A 36 -5.07 11.85 4.29
C TRP A 36 -3.94 10.97 4.85
N LEU A 37 -3.49 10.00 4.04
CA LEU A 37 -2.45 9.05 4.40
C LEU A 37 -1.23 9.17 3.46
N LEU A 38 -0.04 9.36 4.04
CA LEU A 38 1.25 9.30 3.34
C LEU A 38 1.95 7.97 3.66
N LEU A 39 2.25 7.16 2.64
CA LEU A 39 2.98 5.90 2.78
C LEU A 39 4.40 6.04 2.22
N VAL A 40 5.40 5.79 3.06
CA VAL A 40 6.81 5.80 2.68
C VAL A 40 7.32 4.37 2.63
N PHE A 41 7.66 3.88 1.43
CA PHE A 41 8.30 2.59 1.24
C PHE A 41 9.81 2.77 1.19
N HIS A 42 10.52 2.36 2.23
CA HIS A 42 11.98 2.27 2.18
C HIS A 42 12.39 0.87 1.74
N ARG A 43 13.34 0.79 0.80
CA ARG A 43 14.07 -0.44 0.51
C ARG A 43 15.39 -0.36 1.25
N HIS A 44 15.68 -1.31 2.13
CA HIS A 44 17.05 -1.50 2.60
C HIS A 44 17.89 -2.01 1.43
N LEU A 45 18.89 -1.22 1.04
CA LEU A 45 19.96 -1.66 0.14
C LEU A 45 21.04 -2.25 1.04
N GLY A 46 21.14 -3.57 1.03
CA GLY A 46 22.30 -4.28 1.57
C GLY A 46 23.50 -4.18 0.64
#